data_AF-A0A258ZI47-F1
#
_entry.id   AF-A0A258ZI47-F1
#
_cell.length_a   1.000
_cell.length_b   1.000
_cell.length_c   1.000
_cell.angle_alpha   90.00
_cell.angle_beta   90.00
_cell.angle_gamma   90.00
#
_symmetry.space_group_name_H-M   'P 1'
#
loop_
_entity.id
_entity.type
_entity.pdbx_description
1 polymer ?
#
loop_
_entity_poly.entity_id
_entity_poly.type
_entity_poly.pdbx_seq_one_letter_code
_entity_poly.pdbx_strand_id
1 'polypeptide(L)'
;MKSVHIHPFSGLLSAYGMGLAAIRAHRTKAVGVRLAPEALAALGQTRDALAGETVAELVGQGIAPAEVETQAKLHLRYEGTDTPLSVTLADVPAMLREFEGKHKAQFGFISPEKPLVVEAIEVQSSGGGAGIAEADHPLSEGTPEADRTARFYSRGEWHEAPAVLRAAFRPGMTLEGPAIIIEPNQTVIVEAGWRAQVTVKDHLLLTRAVALKRAEAVGTHADPVMLEVFNNLFMSIAEQMGVTLQNTAYSVNIKERLDFSCAVFSGTGELVANAPHMPVHLGSMDRSVETVIRENEGAIRPGDVFALNAPYNGGTHLPDITVCSPVFDDAGKELLFWVASRGHHADVGGVAPGSMSPRATIIEEEGVYIDNFKLVDQGRFREAELLGLLSGAKYPARNPVQNVADLKAQIAANEKGIQELRKMIATFGLDVVTAYMGHVQDNAEESVRRVLDRLNDCEYSYEMDQGTVIKVKITVDKTARRATVDFTGSSPQQQTNFNAPAPVTRAAVLYVFRVMVEDEIPMNAGCLRPIDIVVPQGSMLSPVYPAAVVAG
;
A
#
# COMPACT_ATOMS: atom_id res chain seq x y z
N MET A 1 19.30 -4.80 -13.09
CA MET A 1 19.02 -5.02 -14.53
C MET A 1 20.20 -5.75 -15.16
N LYS A 2 19.99 -6.85 -15.91
CA LYS A 2 21.06 -7.68 -16.51
C LYS A 2 21.14 -7.58 -18.04
N SER A 3 20.04 -7.15 -18.67
CA SER A 3 19.93 -6.95 -20.11
C SER A 3 19.00 -5.78 -20.40
N VAL A 4 19.23 -5.10 -21.53
CA VAL A 4 18.36 -4.06 -22.09
C VAL A 4 18.11 -4.43 -23.55
N HIS A 5 16.86 -4.43 -23.97
CA HIS A 5 16.49 -4.73 -25.35
C HIS A 5 16.00 -3.45 -26.03
N ILE A 6 16.60 -3.09 -27.15
CA ILE A 6 16.36 -1.86 -27.89
C ILE A 6 15.91 -2.24 -29.31
N HIS A 7 14.65 -1.92 -29.62
CA HIS A 7 14.09 -2.09 -30.95
C HIS A 7 14.68 -1.03 -31.91
N PRO A 8 14.88 -1.34 -33.21
CA PRO A 8 15.29 -0.35 -34.22
C PRO A 8 14.36 0.87 -34.35
N PHE A 9 13.11 0.74 -33.88
CA PHE A 9 12.10 1.78 -33.90
C PHE A 9 11.80 2.29 -32.50
N SER A 10 12.70 2.16 -31.51
CA SER A 10 12.46 2.61 -30.13
C SER A 10 11.96 4.07 -30.04
N GLY A 11 12.48 4.98 -30.89
CA GLY A 11 12.03 6.37 -30.99
C GLY A 11 10.67 6.57 -31.68
N LEU A 12 10.12 5.52 -32.30
CA LEU A 12 8.84 5.48 -33.01
C LEU A 12 7.93 4.35 -32.50
N LEU A 13 8.24 3.76 -31.35
CA LEU A 13 7.70 2.47 -30.94
C LEU A 13 6.19 2.54 -30.69
N SER A 14 5.66 3.70 -30.29
CA SER A 14 4.22 3.92 -30.14
C SER A 14 3.48 3.78 -31.47
N ALA A 15 4.02 4.35 -32.57
CA ALA A 15 3.42 4.23 -33.89
C ALA A 15 3.52 2.81 -34.44
N TYR A 16 4.66 2.15 -34.22
CA TYR A 16 4.86 0.74 -34.56
C TYR A 16 3.87 -0.17 -33.78
N GLY A 17 3.74 0.05 -32.47
CA GLY A 17 2.80 -0.68 -31.61
C GLY A 17 1.34 -0.46 -31.99
N MET A 18 0.95 0.76 -32.39
CA MET A 18 -0.37 1.03 -32.96
C MET A 18 -0.64 0.22 -34.22
N GLY A 19 0.36 0.08 -35.11
CA GLY A 19 0.24 -0.75 -36.31
C GLY A 19 0.16 -2.25 -36.03
N LEU A 20 0.77 -2.73 -34.94
CA LEU A 20 0.73 -4.14 -34.52
C LEU A 20 -0.53 -4.49 -33.70
N ALA A 21 -1.14 -3.53 -33.03
CA ALA A 21 -2.23 -3.78 -32.11
C ALA A 21 -3.43 -4.38 -32.84
N ALA A 22 -3.95 -5.49 -32.30
CA ALA A 22 -5.23 -6.03 -32.73
C ALA A 22 -6.36 -5.06 -32.38
N ILE A 23 -7.32 -4.92 -33.29
CA ILE A 23 -8.57 -4.21 -33.03
C ILE A 23 -9.38 -5.07 -32.06
N ARG A 24 -10.01 -4.44 -31.07
CA ARG A 24 -10.76 -5.13 -30.01
C ARG A 24 -12.18 -4.59 -29.93
N ALA A 25 -13.13 -5.50 -29.76
CA ALA A 25 -14.52 -5.19 -29.42
C ALA A 25 -14.85 -5.85 -28.08
N HIS A 26 -15.55 -5.11 -27.21
CA HIS A 26 -15.84 -5.52 -25.85
C HIS A 26 -17.33 -5.35 -25.53
N ARG A 27 -17.92 -6.34 -24.85
CA ARG A 27 -19.28 -6.27 -24.31
C ARG A 27 -19.32 -6.86 -22.91
N THR A 28 -20.14 -6.24 -22.06
CA THR A 28 -20.40 -6.72 -20.70
C THR A 28 -21.90 -6.77 -20.47
N LYS A 29 -22.36 -7.81 -19.77
CA LYS A 29 -23.75 -7.95 -19.36
C LYS A 29 -23.86 -8.40 -17.92
N ALA A 30 -24.65 -7.70 -17.12
CA ALA A 30 -25.00 -8.13 -15.76
C ALA A 30 -25.88 -9.38 -15.80
N VAL A 31 -25.61 -10.35 -14.91
CA VAL A 31 -26.32 -11.63 -14.84
C VAL A 31 -26.93 -11.84 -13.45
N GLY A 32 -26.17 -11.60 -12.38
CA GLY A 32 -26.66 -11.67 -11.00
C GLY A 32 -27.12 -13.07 -10.55
N VAL A 33 -26.39 -14.13 -10.92
CA VAL A 33 -26.75 -15.52 -10.59
C VAL A 33 -25.69 -16.18 -9.71
N ARG A 34 -26.08 -17.13 -8.85
CA ARG A 34 -25.09 -17.94 -8.12
C ARG A 34 -24.29 -18.80 -9.08
N LEU A 35 -22.98 -18.90 -8.84
CA LEU A 35 -22.10 -19.78 -9.60
C LEU A 35 -22.37 -21.23 -9.18
N ALA A 36 -23.07 -21.96 -10.05
CA ALA A 36 -23.37 -23.37 -9.89
C ALA A 36 -23.33 -24.08 -11.25
N PRO A 37 -23.09 -25.40 -11.31
CA PRO A 37 -23.05 -26.14 -12.57
C PRO A 37 -24.27 -25.91 -13.47
N GLU A 38 -25.45 -25.73 -12.88
CA GLU A 38 -26.71 -25.50 -13.59
C GLU A 38 -26.76 -24.12 -14.28
N ALA A 39 -26.03 -23.13 -13.76
CA ALA A 39 -25.97 -21.79 -14.34
C ALA A 39 -25.05 -21.72 -15.56
N LEU A 40 -24.13 -22.68 -15.74
CA LEU A 40 -23.12 -22.64 -16.81
C LEU A 40 -23.74 -22.65 -18.22
N ALA A 41 -24.86 -23.37 -18.41
CA ALA A 41 -25.54 -23.40 -19.70
C ALA A 41 -26.10 -22.02 -20.10
N ALA A 42 -26.74 -21.32 -19.15
CA ALA A 42 -27.27 -19.98 -19.38
C ALA A 42 -26.14 -18.93 -19.54
N LEU A 43 -25.05 -19.07 -18.79
CA LEU A 43 -23.85 -18.25 -18.95
C LEU A 43 -23.20 -18.47 -20.32
N GLY A 44 -23.15 -19.72 -20.80
CA GLY A 44 -22.70 -20.08 -22.14
C GLY A 44 -23.54 -19.45 -23.26
N GLN A 45 -24.88 -19.49 -23.13
CA GLN A 45 -25.77 -18.80 -24.09
C GLN A 45 -25.54 -17.29 -24.10
N THR A 46 -25.33 -16.69 -22.91
CA THR A 46 -25.04 -15.26 -22.80
C THR A 46 -23.69 -14.92 -23.42
N ARG A 47 -22.66 -15.72 -23.15
CA ARG A 47 -21.34 -15.61 -23.80
C ARG A 47 -21.49 -15.63 -25.32
N ASP A 48 -22.21 -16.60 -25.87
CA ASP A 48 -22.32 -16.79 -27.31
C ASP A 48 -23.05 -15.63 -28.00
N ALA A 49 -24.08 -15.08 -27.35
CA ALA A 49 -24.75 -13.88 -27.83
C ALA A 49 -23.81 -12.67 -27.88
N LEU A 50 -23.07 -12.40 -26.79
CA LEU A 50 -22.10 -11.30 -26.74
C LEU A 50 -20.90 -11.51 -27.68
N ALA A 51 -20.46 -12.75 -27.84
CA ALA A 51 -19.45 -13.12 -28.83
C ALA A 51 -19.93 -12.81 -30.24
N GLY A 52 -21.18 -13.16 -30.58
CA GLY A 52 -21.79 -12.83 -31.86
C GLY A 52 -21.78 -11.32 -32.15
N GLU A 53 -22.12 -10.48 -31.16
CA GLU A 53 -22.07 -9.03 -31.29
C GLU A 53 -20.65 -8.49 -31.50
N THR A 54 -19.69 -8.91 -30.68
CA THR A 54 -18.30 -8.44 -30.77
C THR A 54 -17.61 -8.91 -32.05
N VAL A 55 -17.85 -10.15 -32.48
CA VAL A 55 -17.35 -10.69 -33.76
C VAL A 55 -17.97 -9.94 -34.92
N ALA A 56 -19.29 -9.70 -34.92
CA ALA A 56 -19.96 -8.94 -35.98
C ALA A 56 -19.42 -7.52 -36.11
N GLU A 57 -19.09 -6.86 -34.99
CA GLU A 57 -18.45 -5.54 -35.00
C GLU A 57 -17.07 -5.57 -35.66
N LEU A 58 -16.23 -6.56 -35.33
CA LEU A 58 -14.90 -6.71 -35.93
C LEU A 58 -14.98 -7.06 -37.41
N VAL A 59 -15.89 -7.94 -37.81
CA VAL A 59 -16.13 -8.28 -39.21
C VAL A 59 -16.66 -7.07 -39.99
N GLY A 60 -17.52 -6.25 -39.38
CA GLY A 60 -17.97 -4.98 -39.95
C GLY A 60 -16.85 -3.96 -40.16
N GLN A 61 -15.77 -4.05 -39.38
CA GLN A 61 -14.54 -3.27 -39.55
C GLN A 61 -13.57 -3.89 -40.58
N GLY A 62 -13.96 -4.98 -41.25
CA GLY A 62 -13.19 -5.61 -42.32
C GLY A 62 -12.25 -6.74 -41.87
N ILE A 63 -12.36 -7.23 -40.63
CA ILE A 63 -11.54 -8.32 -40.11
C ILE A 63 -12.14 -9.66 -40.52
N ALA A 64 -11.30 -10.59 -41.02
CA ALA A 64 -11.78 -11.90 -41.43
C ALA A 64 -12.25 -12.71 -40.20
N PRO A 65 -13.39 -13.44 -40.25
CA PRO A 65 -13.88 -14.23 -39.11
C PRO A 65 -12.87 -15.25 -38.57
N ALA A 66 -11.99 -15.78 -39.43
CA ALA A 66 -10.95 -16.74 -39.04
C ALA A 66 -9.79 -16.11 -38.25
N GLU A 67 -9.66 -14.78 -38.27
CA GLU A 67 -8.62 -14.02 -37.56
C GLU A 67 -9.13 -13.45 -36.22
N VAL A 68 -10.39 -13.71 -35.88
CA VAL A 68 -11.00 -13.22 -34.64
C VAL A 68 -10.87 -14.27 -33.55
N GLU A 69 -10.20 -13.88 -32.46
CA GLU A 69 -10.16 -14.65 -31.22
C GLU A 69 -11.10 -14.02 -30.19
N THR A 70 -11.89 -14.85 -29.51
CA THR A 70 -12.83 -14.42 -28.47
C THR A 70 -12.45 -15.02 -27.12
N GLN A 71 -12.41 -14.18 -26.09
CA GLN A 71 -12.21 -14.57 -24.70
C GLN A 71 -13.37 -14.09 -23.85
N ALA A 72 -13.72 -14.87 -22.83
CA ALA A 72 -14.79 -14.56 -21.90
C ALA A 72 -14.29 -14.64 -20.45
N LYS A 73 -14.71 -13.67 -19.65
CA LYS A 73 -14.44 -13.60 -18.22
C LYS A 73 -15.74 -13.45 -17.44
N LEU A 74 -15.76 -13.98 -16.22
CA LEU A 74 -16.82 -13.74 -15.26
C LEU A 74 -16.32 -12.78 -14.19
N HIS A 75 -17.17 -11.83 -13.81
CA HIS A 75 -16.98 -10.98 -12.64
C HIS A 75 -17.65 -11.65 -11.45
N LEU A 76 -16.85 -12.29 -10.60
CA LEU A 76 -17.31 -13.08 -9.46
C LEU A 76 -17.13 -12.32 -8.15
N ARG A 77 -18.03 -12.54 -7.20
CA ARG A 77 -17.92 -12.03 -5.82
C ARG A 77 -18.48 -13.04 -4.84
N TYR A 78 -18.06 -12.98 -3.57
CA TYR A 78 -18.76 -13.72 -2.52
C TYR A 78 -20.16 -13.14 -2.32
N GLU A 79 -21.14 -14.00 -2.05
CA GLU A 79 -22.49 -13.55 -1.75
C GLU A 79 -22.50 -12.56 -0.56
N GLY A 80 -23.22 -11.44 -0.72
CA GLY A 80 -23.24 -10.36 0.25
C GLY A 80 -22.01 -9.44 0.26
N THR A 81 -21.14 -9.50 -0.75
CA THR A 81 -20.04 -8.54 -0.97
C THR A 81 -20.25 -7.76 -2.26
N ASP A 82 -19.58 -6.61 -2.44
CA ASP A 82 -19.80 -5.69 -3.58
C ASP A 82 -18.55 -5.46 -4.45
N THR A 83 -17.46 -6.20 -4.23
CA THR A 83 -16.23 -6.08 -5.03
C THR A 83 -16.02 -7.32 -5.89
N PRO A 84 -16.37 -7.27 -7.19
CA PRO A 84 -16.14 -8.39 -8.08
C PRO A 84 -14.68 -8.50 -8.51
N LEU A 85 -14.22 -9.74 -8.68
CA LEU A 85 -12.94 -10.10 -9.29
C LEU A 85 -13.19 -10.81 -10.61
N SER A 86 -12.48 -10.39 -11.66
CA SER A 86 -12.57 -11.04 -12.96
C SER A 86 -11.83 -12.38 -12.93
N VAL A 87 -12.46 -13.44 -13.44
CA VAL A 87 -11.85 -14.76 -13.66
C VAL A 87 -12.13 -15.25 -15.07
N THR A 88 -11.26 -16.07 -15.63
CA THR A 88 -11.50 -16.66 -16.95
C THR A 88 -12.66 -17.65 -16.88
N LEU A 89 -13.60 -17.56 -17.82
CA LEU A 89 -14.73 -18.49 -17.89
C LEU A 89 -14.22 -19.92 -18.15
N ALA A 90 -14.43 -20.82 -17.20
CA ALA A 90 -14.00 -22.22 -17.25
C ALA A 90 -15.00 -23.13 -16.51
N ASP A 91 -14.59 -24.32 -16.08
CA ASP A 91 -15.36 -25.11 -15.11
C ASP A 91 -15.39 -24.45 -13.72
N VAL A 92 -16.41 -24.77 -12.92
CA VAL A 92 -16.61 -24.18 -11.59
C VAL A 92 -15.38 -24.36 -10.68
N PRO A 93 -14.77 -25.56 -10.55
CA PRO A 93 -13.56 -25.73 -9.75
C PRO A 93 -12.38 -24.84 -10.17
N ALA A 94 -12.14 -24.67 -11.47
CA ALA A 94 -11.07 -23.80 -11.98
C ALA A 94 -11.34 -22.33 -11.65
N MET A 95 -12.58 -21.86 -11.89
CA MET A 95 -12.97 -20.49 -11.58
C MET A 95 -12.93 -20.20 -10.09
N LEU A 96 -13.32 -21.16 -9.23
CA LEU A 96 -13.23 -21.04 -7.79
C LEU A 96 -11.77 -20.87 -7.33
N ARG A 97 -10.86 -21.73 -7.80
CA ARG A 97 -9.43 -21.63 -7.46
C ARG A 97 -8.81 -20.32 -7.93
N GLU A 98 -9.14 -19.88 -9.15
CA GLU A 98 -8.67 -18.59 -9.67
C GLU A 98 -9.20 -17.43 -8.84
N PHE A 99 -10.50 -17.44 -8.51
CA PHE A 99 -11.14 -16.43 -7.68
C PHE A 99 -10.52 -16.38 -6.29
N GLU A 100 -10.42 -17.51 -5.60
CA GLU A 100 -9.84 -17.60 -4.24
C GLU A 100 -8.37 -17.17 -4.23
N GLY A 101 -7.60 -17.53 -5.26
CA GLY A 101 -6.22 -17.07 -5.42
C GLY A 101 -6.13 -15.56 -5.56
N LYS A 102 -6.97 -14.95 -6.41
CA LYS A 102 -7.06 -13.50 -6.58
C LYS A 102 -7.58 -12.80 -5.33
N HIS A 103 -8.60 -13.35 -4.68
CA HIS A 103 -9.18 -12.80 -3.47
C HIS A 103 -8.19 -12.84 -2.31
N LYS A 104 -7.47 -13.94 -2.11
CA LYS A 104 -6.40 -14.02 -1.11
C LYS A 104 -5.26 -13.06 -1.43
N ALA A 105 -4.90 -12.90 -2.70
CA ALA A 105 -3.86 -11.95 -3.10
C ALA A 105 -4.30 -10.48 -2.92
N GLN A 106 -5.59 -10.16 -3.03
CA GLN A 106 -6.08 -8.79 -2.89
C GLN A 106 -6.47 -8.43 -1.45
N PHE A 107 -7.09 -9.36 -0.74
CA PHE A 107 -7.70 -9.15 0.57
C PHE A 107 -7.02 -9.93 1.70
N GLY A 108 -6.04 -10.81 1.42
CA GLY A 108 -5.32 -11.60 2.45
C GLY A 108 -6.09 -12.80 3.02
N PHE A 109 -7.39 -12.95 2.73
CA PHE A 109 -8.25 -14.03 3.23
C PHE A 109 -9.15 -14.62 2.14
N ILE A 110 -9.86 -15.70 2.49
CA ILE A 110 -10.97 -16.28 1.70
C ILE A 110 -12.19 -16.56 2.60
N SER A 111 -13.35 -16.74 1.99
CA SER A 111 -14.62 -17.09 2.66
C SER A 111 -15.22 -18.36 2.04
N PRO A 112 -14.60 -19.54 2.24
CA PRO A 112 -15.03 -20.80 1.60
C PRO A 112 -16.46 -21.21 1.98
N GLU A 113 -16.99 -20.71 3.09
CA GLU A 113 -18.36 -20.92 3.54
C GLU A 113 -19.42 -20.15 2.72
N LYS A 114 -19.00 -19.15 1.92
CA LYS A 114 -19.91 -18.31 1.13
C LYS A 114 -20.01 -18.76 -0.32
N PRO A 115 -21.23 -18.84 -0.91
CA PRO A 115 -21.38 -19.07 -2.34
C PRO A 115 -20.78 -17.92 -3.17
N LEU A 116 -20.33 -18.22 -4.38
CA LEU A 116 -19.96 -17.19 -5.36
C LEU A 116 -21.17 -16.76 -6.19
N VAL A 117 -21.22 -15.47 -6.52
CA VAL A 117 -22.21 -14.85 -7.39
C VAL A 117 -21.50 -14.33 -8.63
N VAL A 118 -22.05 -14.65 -9.81
CA VAL A 118 -21.68 -14.06 -11.08
C VAL A 118 -22.41 -12.75 -11.23
N GLU A 119 -21.71 -11.64 -11.01
CA GLU A 119 -22.27 -10.30 -11.17
C GLU A 119 -22.46 -9.96 -12.65
N ALA A 120 -21.43 -10.19 -13.45
CA ALA A 120 -21.44 -9.91 -14.87
C ALA A 120 -20.60 -10.92 -15.66
N ILE A 121 -20.91 -11.04 -16.95
CA ILE A 121 -20.07 -11.68 -17.95
C ILE A 121 -19.50 -10.62 -18.88
N GLU A 122 -18.21 -10.75 -19.14
CA GLU A 122 -17.42 -9.93 -20.04
C GLU A 122 -16.95 -10.77 -21.22
N VAL A 123 -17.15 -10.29 -22.44
CA VAL A 123 -16.65 -10.92 -23.66
C VAL A 123 -15.85 -9.89 -24.45
N GLN A 124 -14.62 -10.28 -24.80
CA GLN A 124 -13.74 -9.51 -25.65
C GLN A 124 -13.38 -10.34 -26.88
N SER A 125 -13.61 -9.78 -28.06
CA SER A 125 -13.07 -10.31 -29.31
C SER A 125 -11.96 -9.41 -29.81
N SER A 126 -10.93 -10.00 -30.43
CA SER A 126 -9.81 -9.27 -31.02
C SER A 126 -9.33 -9.91 -32.31
N GLY A 127 -8.91 -9.10 -33.27
CA GLY A 127 -8.38 -9.57 -34.56
C GLY A 127 -7.82 -8.43 -35.41
N GLY A 128 -7.35 -8.73 -36.62
CA GLY A 128 -6.89 -7.73 -37.59
C GLY A 128 -5.63 -6.97 -37.20
N GLY A 129 -4.86 -7.47 -36.22
CA GLY A 129 -3.51 -6.97 -35.98
C GLY A 129 -2.65 -7.25 -37.22
N ALA A 130 -1.78 -6.32 -37.61
CA ALA A 130 -1.06 -6.41 -38.88
C ALA A 130 -0.17 -7.67 -39.03
N GLY A 131 -0.01 -8.48 -37.97
CA GLY A 131 0.65 -9.78 -38.03
C GLY A 131 2.08 -9.68 -38.54
N ILE A 132 2.70 -8.49 -38.45
CA ILE A 132 4.02 -8.20 -38.99
C ILE A 132 5.01 -9.00 -38.15
N ALA A 133 5.35 -10.18 -38.65
CA ALA A 133 6.44 -10.96 -38.13
C ALA A 133 7.74 -10.38 -38.69
N GLU A 134 8.61 -9.94 -37.78
CA GLU A 134 9.96 -9.53 -38.16
C GLU A 134 10.71 -10.76 -38.69
N ALA A 135 11.38 -10.61 -39.83
CA ALA A 135 12.12 -11.71 -40.43
C ALA A 135 13.36 -12.07 -39.59
N ASP A 136 13.73 -13.35 -39.59
CA ASP A 136 15.04 -13.74 -39.09
C ASP A 136 16.10 -13.43 -40.14
N HIS A 137 17.19 -12.82 -39.68
CA HIS A 137 18.34 -12.49 -40.52
C HIS A 137 19.50 -13.46 -40.27
N PRO A 138 20.32 -13.76 -41.29
CA PRO A 138 21.49 -14.61 -41.13
C PRO A 138 22.49 -13.95 -40.17
N LEU A 139 22.94 -14.73 -39.19
CA LEU A 139 23.91 -14.27 -38.20
C LEU A 139 25.31 -14.20 -38.80
N SER A 140 26.04 -13.15 -38.44
CA SER A 140 27.44 -12.89 -38.79
C SER A 140 28.22 -12.70 -37.50
N GLU A 141 29.38 -13.33 -37.40
CA GLU A 141 30.31 -13.07 -36.29
C GLU A 141 31.18 -11.85 -36.60
N GLY A 142 31.59 -11.14 -35.55
CA GLY A 142 32.56 -10.04 -35.64
C GLY A 142 32.13 -8.78 -34.92
N THR A 143 32.97 -7.76 -35.06
CA THR A 143 32.77 -6.41 -34.53
C THR A 143 32.64 -5.45 -35.71
N PRO A 144 31.68 -4.51 -35.69
CA PRO A 144 31.51 -3.55 -36.76
C PRO A 144 32.71 -2.58 -36.86
N GLU A 145 32.94 -2.06 -38.05
CA GLU A 145 33.95 -1.03 -38.29
C GLU A 145 33.52 0.30 -37.68
N ALA A 146 34.45 0.99 -37.00
CA ALA A 146 34.19 2.30 -36.42
C ALA A 146 34.19 3.37 -37.51
N ASP A 147 33.15 4.22 -37.49
CA ASP A 147 33.08 5.42 -38.34
C ASP A 147 34.10 6.46 -37.89
N ARG A 148 34.21 6.65 -36.57
CA ARG A 148 35.16 7.56 -35.94
C ARG A 148 35.43 7.16 -34.50
N THR A 149 36.42 7.80 -33.89
CA THR A 149 36.59 7.79 -32.43
C THR A 149 35.95 9.04 -31.85
N ALA A 150 35.23 8.89 -30.73
CA ALA A 150 34.59 9.98 -30.02
C ALA A 150 34.80 9.83 -28.51
N ARG A 151 34.64 10.94 -27.79
CA ARG A 151 34.75 10.96 -26.32
C ARG A 151 33.39 11.13 -25.68
N PHE A 152 33.14 10.36 -24.62
CA PHE A 152 31.96 10.56 -23.76
C PHE A 152 32.34 10.40 -22.28
N TYR A 153 31.58 11.05 -21.40
CA TYR A 153 31.79 10.97 -19.94
C TYR A 153 30.76 10.02 -19.33
N SER A 154 31.20 9.04 -18.56
CA SER A 154 30.32 8.10 -17.84
C SER A 154 31.02 7.58 -16.60
N ARG A 155 30.25 7.40 -15.52
CA ARG A 155 30.71 6.86 -14.22
C ARG A 155 31.93 7.56 -13.63
N GLY A 156 32.01 8.89 -13.78
CA GLY A 156 33.07 9.68 -13.18
C GLY A 156 34.32 9.87 -14.07
N GLU A 157 34.39 9.22 -15.23
CA GLU A 157 35.58 9.21 -16.08
C GLU A 157 35.26 9.51 -17.55
N TRP A 158 36.24 10.07 -18.26
CA TRP A 158 36.19 10.25 -19.72
C TRP A 158 36.62 8.98 -20.43
N HIS A 159 35.82 8.52 -21.39
CA HIS A 159 36.12 7.36 -22.24
C HIS A 159 36.40 7.84 -23.67
N GLU A 160 37.53 7.44 -24.24
CA GLU A 160 37.72 7.46 -25.70
C GLU A 160 37.17 6.15 -26.27
N ALA A 161 36.22 6.24 -27.19
CA ALA A 161 35.43 5.09 -27.61
C ALA A 161 35.14 5.12 -29.12
N PRO A 162 35.01 3.94 -29.77
CA PRO A 162 34.54 3.87 -31.14
C PRO A 162 33.10 4.35 -31.22
N ALA A 163 32.85 5.25 -32.17
CA ALA A 163 31.52 5.61 -32.63
C ALA A 163 31.24 4.85 -33.92
N VAL A 164 30.20 4.02 -33.88
CA VAL A 164 29.83 3.10 -34.96
C VAL A 164 28.46 3.50 -35.47
N LEU A 165 28.31 3.62 -36.79
CA LEU A 165 26.99 3.77 -37.40
C LEU A 165 26.25 2.44 -37.35
N ARG A 166 24.97 2.44 -36.99
CA ARG A 166 24.15 1.22 -36.92
C ARG A 166 24.15 0.40 -38.21
N ALA A 167 24.29 1.06 -39.36
CA ALA A 167 24.39 0.45 -40.68
C ALA A 167 25.65 -0.43 -40.88
N ALA A 168 26.69 -0.26 -40.06
CA ALA A 168 27.90 -1.08 -40.11
C ALA A 168 27.73 -2.44 -39.39
N PHE A 169 26.68 -2.60 -38.58
CA PHE A 169 26.38 -3.87 -37.93
C PHE A 169 25.64 -4.82 -38.87
N ARG A 170 25.92 -6.12 -38.69
CA ARG A 170 25.10 -7.22 -39.20
C ARG A 170 24.51 -7.99 -38.02
N PRO A 171 23.31 -8.59 -38.16
CA PRO A 171 22.78 -9.53 -37.18
C PRO A 171 23.83 -10.55 -36.73
N GLY A 172 23.95 -10.78 -35.43
CA GLY A 172 24.98 -11.61 -34.80
C GLY A 172 26.21 -10.83 -34.30
N MET A 173 26.55 -9.68 -34.90
CA MET A 173 27.74 -8.92 -34.52
C MET A 173 27.64 -8.34 -33.12
N THR A 174 28.79 -8.19 -32.48
CA THR A 174 28.91 -7.68 -31.12
C THR A 174 29.89 -6.53 -31.00
N LEU A 175 29.60 -5.59 -30.11
CA LEU A 175 30.47 -4.47 -29.77
C LEU A 175 30.56 -4.35 -28.24
N GLU A 176 31.77 -4.47 -27.71
CA GLU A 176 32.03 -4.25 -26.28
C GLU A 176 32.05 -2.75 -25.97
N GLY A 177 31.48 -2.37 -24.83
CA GLY A 177 31.59 -1.03 -24.29
C GLY A 177 32.95 -0.79 -23.62
N PRO A 178 33.43 0.46 -23.51
CA PRO A 178 32.73 1.70 -23.85
C PRO A 178 32.63 1.95 -25.36
N ALA A 179 31.42 2.21 -25.87
CA ALA A 179 31.17 2.45 -27.29
C ALA A 179 29.92 3.32 -27.53
N ILE A 180 29.86 3.98 -28.69
CA ILE A 180 28.72 4.78 -29.13
C ILE A 180 28.14 4.15 -30.40
N ILE A 181 26.85 3.82 -30.39
CA ILE A 181 26.12 3.36 -31.58
C ILE A 181 25.18 4.48 -32.03
N ILE A 182 25.36 4.96 -33.26
CA ILE A 182 24.59 6.05 -33.84
C ILE A 182 23.58 5.47 -34.83
N GLU A 183 22.30 5.71 -34.57
CA GLU A 183 21.20 5.31 -35.44
C GLU A 183 20.51 6.56 -36.04
N PRO A 184 19.68 6.41 -37.08
CA PRO A 184 18.97 7.55 -37.68
C PRO A 184 18.04 8.31 -36.72
N ASN A 185 17.50 7.62 -35.71
CA ASN A 185 16.48 8.15 -34.78
C ASN A 185 16.91 8.12 -33.30
N GLN A 186 18.10 7.61 -32.98
CA GLN A 186 18.61 7.52 -31.61
C GLN A 186 20.13 7.39 -31.54
N THR A 187 20.70 7.57 -30.37
CA THR A 187 22.11 7.25 -30.08
C THR A 187 22.16 6.39 -28.82
N VAL A 188 22.77 5.22 -28.93
CA VAL A 188 22.89 4.25 -27.84
C VAL A 188 24.31 4.30 -27.28
N ILE A 189 24.42 4.59 -25.98
CA ILE A 189 25.70 4.53 -25.25
C ILE A 189 25.85 3.13 -24.64
N VAL A 190 26.87 2.41 -25.08
CA VAL A 190 27.24 1.11 -24.50
C VAL A 190 28.30 1.39 -23.45
N GLU A 191 27.90 1.43 -22.17
CA GLU A 191 28.84 1.70 -21.08
C GLU A 191 29.91 0.61 -20.93
N ALA A 192 31.04 0.94 -20.31
CA ALA A 192 32.06 -0.03 -19.94
C ALA A 192 31.47 -1.21 -19.15
N GLY A 193 31.84 -2.44 -19.54
CA GLY A 193 31.33 -3.69 -18.94
C GLY A 193 29.98 -4.15 -19.48
N TRP A 194 29.42 -3.46 -20.48
CA TRP A 194 28.30 -3.94 -21.29
C TRP A 194 28.77 -4.36 -22.68
N ARG A 195 28.03 -5.29 -23.28
CA ARG A 195 28.18 -5.74 -24.66
C ARG A 195 26.89 -5.45 -25.40
N ALA A 196 26.99 -4.77 -26.53
CA ALA A 196 25.91 -4.71 -27.51
C ALA A 196 26.00 -5.89 -28.46
N GLN A 197 24.87 -6.52 -28.76
CA GLN A 197 24.74 -7.54 -29.79
C GLN A 197 23.54 -7.20 -30.68
N VAL A 198 23.70 -7.34 -32.00
CA VAL A 198 22.55 -7.34 -32.90
C VAL A 198 21.93 -8.73 -32.92
N THR A 199 20.66 -8.86 -32.55
CA THR A 199 19.96 -10.14 -32.51
C THR A 199 19.60 -10.64 -33.91
N VAL A 200 19.05 -11.85 -34.00
CA VAL A 200 18.51 -12.42 -35.25
C VAL A 200 17.41 -11.56 -35.88
N LYS A 201 16.70 -10.75 -35.07
CA LYS A 201 15.65 -9.82 -35.52
C LYS A 201 16.18 -8.41 -35.83
N ASP A 202 17.50 -8.24 -35.92
CA ASP A 202 18.14 -6.93 -36.10
C ASP A 202 17.91 -5.96 -34.91
N HIS A 203 17.60 -6.48 -33.72
CA HIS A 203 17.46 -5.66 -32.51
C HIS A 203 18.78 -5.48 -31.80
N LEU A 204 18.95 -4.39 -31.05
CA LEU A 204 20.09 -4.25 -30.15
C LEU A 204 19.76 -4.85 -28.79
N LEU A 205 20.49 -5.91 -28.42
CA LEU A 205 20.47 -6.48 -27.08
C LEU A 205 21.75 -6.05 -26.36
N LEU A 206 21.61 -5.21 -25.35
CA LEU A 206 22.69 -4.92 -24.42
C LEU A 206 22.66 -5.96 -23.30
N THR A 207 23.78 -6.66 -23.12
CA THR A 207 23.98 -7.59 -22.00
C THR A 207 25.17 -7.15 -21.18
N ARG A 208 25.14 -7.43 -19.88
CA ARG A 208 26.32 -7.20 -19.06
C ARG A 208 27.40 -8.24 -19.39
N ALA A 209 28.52 -7.77 -19.94
CA ALA A 209 29.71 -8.59 -20.14
C ALA A 209 30.49 -8.76 -18.82
N VAL A 210 30.51 -7.71 -18.00
CA VAL A 210 31.08 -7.74 -16.66
C VAL A 210 29.93 -7.77 -15.66
N ALA A 211 29.91 -8.78 -14.79
CA ALA A 211 28.96 -8.83 -13.69
C ALA A 211 29.01 -7.51 -12.92
N LEU A 212 27.85 -6.98 -12.52
CA LEU A 212 27.84 -5.87 -11.56
C LEU A 212 28.67 -6.35 -10.37
N LYS A 213 29.83 -5.72 -10.13
CA LYS A 213 30.25 -5.55 -8.74
C LYS A 213 29.05 -4.82 -8.16
N ARG A 214 28.19 -5.53 -7.41
CA ARG A 214 27.22 -4.85 -6.55
C ARG A 214 28.07 -3.78 -5.87
N ALA A 215 27.82 -2.50 -6.16
CA ALA A 215 28.29 -1.44 -5.28
C ALA A 215 27.98 -1.99 -3.89
N GLU A 216 29.03 -2.15 -3.06
CA GLU A 216 29.06 -2.95 -1.83
C GLU A 216 27.66 -3.32 -1.39
N ALA A 217 27.27 -4.61 -1.51
CA ALA A 217 25.92 -5.07 -1.18
C ALA A 217 25.39 -4.24 -0.02
N VAL A 218 24.40 -3.37 -0.30
CA VAL A 218 24.07 -2.21 0.53
C VAL A 218 24.24 -2.62 1.99
N GLY A 219 25.27 -2.08 2.63
CA GLY A 219 25.63 -2.53 3.97
C GLY A 219 24.55 -2.14 4.95
N THR A 220 24.64 -2.67 6.16
CA THR A 220 23.80 -2.21 7.29
C THR A 220 24.25 -0.85 7.84
N HIS A 221 25.29 -0.23 7.27
CA HIS A 221 25.80 1.07 7.67
C HIS A 221 24.95 2.20 7.06
N ALA A 222 24.79 3.30 7.81
CA ALA A 222 24.04 4.46 7.36
C ALA A 222 24.77 5.14 6.17
N ASP A 223 24.18 5.02 4.98
CA ASP A 223 24.56 5.79 3.79
C ASP A 223 23.47 6.84 3.53
N PRO A 224 23.82 8.14 3.37
CA PRO A 224 22.82 9.21 3.21
C PRO A 224 21.91 9.05 1.99
N VAL A 225 22.42 8.50 0.89
CA VAL A 225 21.62 8.29 -0.33
C VAL A 225 20.64 7.15 -0.08
N MET A 226 21.12 6.04 0.49
CA MET A 226 20.26 4.91 0.80
C MET A 226 19.27 5.23 1.91
N LEU A 227 19.61 6.10 2.86
CA LEU A 227 18.67 6.58 3.88
C LEU A 227 17.46 7.23 3.24
N GLU A 228 17.69 8.10 2.26
CA GLU A 228 16.62 8.75 1.50
C GLU A 228 15.82 7.75 0.65
N VAL A 229 16.50 6.78 0.04
CA VAL A 229 15.82 5.71 -0.70
C VAL A 229 14.90 4.90 0.22
N PHE A 230 15.38 4.44 1.37
CA PHE A 230 14.59 3.65 2.31
C PHE A 230 13.45 4.46 2.93
N ASN A 231 13.68 5.74 3.24
CA ASN A 231 12.64 6.67 3.67
C ASN A 231 11.47 6.68 2.67
N ASN A 232 11.75 6.95 1.40
CA ASN A 232 10.74 6.97 0.34
C ASN A 232 10.09 5.60 0.12
N LEU A 233 10.84 4.50 0.25
CA LEU A 233 10.28 3.15 0.12
C LEU A 233 9.26 2.84 1.23
N PHE A 234 9.58 3.11 2.49
CA PHE A 234 8.64 2.90 3.59
C PHE A 234 7.40 3.77 3.47
N MET A 235 7.56 5.04 3.08
CA MET A 235 6.45 5.94 2.83
C MET A 235 5.58 5.47 1.66
N SER A 236 6.19 5.05 0.55
CA SER A 236 5.48 4.51 -0.61
C SER A 236 4.65 3.27 -0.26
N ILE A 237 5.13 2.42 0.65
CA ILE A 237 4.35 1.27 1.14
C ILE A 237 3.05 1.76 1.80
N ALA A 238 3.15 2.71 2.74
CA ALA A 238 1.98 3.25 3.43
C ALA A 238 1.00 3.96 2.47
N GLU A 239 1.50 4.68 1.47
CA GLU A 239 0.67 5.33 0.45
C GLU A 239 -0.06 4.32 -0.43
N GLN A 240 0.62 3.24 -0.86
CA GLN A 240 0.00 2.18 -1.65
C GLN A 240 -1.09 1.44 -0.86
N MET A 241 -0.90 1.26 0.45
CA MET A 241 -1.97 0.78 1.33
C MET A 241 -3.16 1.75 1.32
N GLY A 242 -2.92 3.05 1.45
CA GLY A 242 -3.95 4.08 1.43
C GLY A 242 -4.76 4.13 0.12
N VAL A 243 -4.09 4.05 -1.03
CA VAL A 243 -4.74 3.96 -2.34
C VAL A 243 -5.61 2.70 -2.44
N THR A 244 -5.15 1.57 -1.88
CA THR A 244 -5.93 0.33 -1.85
C THR A 244 -7.17 0.48 -0.97
N LEU A 245 -7.03 1.08 0.21
CA LEU A 245 -8.13 1.35 1.13
C LEU A 245 -9.19 2.24 0.46
N GLN A 246 -8.76 3.36 -0.12
CA GLN A 246 -9.65 4.30 -0.81
C GLN A 246 -10.46 3.60 -1.93
N ASN A 247 -9.79 2.79 -2.75
CA ASN A 247 -10.43 2.15 -3.91
C ASN A 247 -11.36 0.98 -3.54
N THR A 248 -11.18 0.37 -2.37
CA THR A 248 -11.95 -0.81 -1.93
C THR A 248 -12.98 -0.49 -0.85
N ALA A 249 -12.90 0.67 -0.20
CA ALA A 249 -13.85 1.09 0.82
C ALA A 249 -15.26 1.27 0.27
N TYR A 250 -16.25 1.03 1.13
CA TYR A 250 -17.67 1.17 0.83
C TYR A 250 -18.19 2.54 1.29
N SER A 251 -17.79 3.02 2.46
CA SER A 251 -18.27 4.30 3.00
C SER A 251 -17.67 5.52 2.31
N VAL A 252 -18.49 6.55 2.17
CA VAL A 252 -18.09 7.88 1.69
C VAL A 252 -17.01 8.50 2.60
N ASN A 253 -17.03 8.21 3.91
CA ASN A 253 -16.03 8.71 4.85
C ASN A 253 -14.62 8.24 4.48
N ILE A 254 -14.44 6.95 4.22
CA ILE A 254 -13.13 6.42 3.87
C ILE A 254 -12.82 6.69 2.39
N LYS A 255 -13.77 6.43 1.48
CA LYS A 255 -13.55 6.50 0.04
C LYS A 255 -13.38 7.92 -0.52
N GLU A 256 -14.22 8.86 -0.07
CA GLU A 256 -14.32 10.20 -0.67
C GLU A 256 -13.78 11.30 0.26
N ARG A 257 -14.03 11.19 1.58
CA ARG A 257 -13.47 12.13 2.57
C ARG A 257 -12.03 11.83 2.96
N LEU A 258 -11.53 10.64 2.61
CA LEU A 258 -10.18 10.16 2.94
C LEU A 258 -9.88 10.15 4.44
N ASP A 259 -10.91 9.84 5.22
CA ASP A 259 -10.84 9.82 6.68
C ASP A 259 -10.28 8.47 7.17
N PHE A 260 -9.00 8.25 6.83
CA PHE A 260 -8.25 7.04 7.15
C PHE A 260 -6.75 7.32 7.24
N SER A 261 -5.98 6.39 7.79
CA SER A 261 -4.51 6.40 7.67
C SER A 261 -3.95 4.99 7.60
N CYS A 262 -2.81 4.83 6.94
CA CYS A 262 -2.11 3.57 6.78
C CYS A 262 -0.66 3.73 7.25
N ALA A 263 -0.13 2.72 7.93
CA ALA A 263 1.18 2.79 8.55
C ALA A 263 1.89 1.45 8.59
N VAL A 264 3.23 1.54 8.59
CA VAL A 264 4.17 0.43 8.77
C VAL A 264 4.82 0.59 10.14
N PHE A 265 4.98 -0.52 10.85
CA PHE A 265 5.58 -0.58 12.18
C PHE A 265 6.66 -1.66 12.23
N SER A 266 7.62 -1.51 13.14
CA SER A 266 8.61 -2.53 13.44
C SER A 266 7.96 -3.78 14.06
N GLY A 267 8.71 -4.88 14.18
CA GLY A 267 8.24 -6.08 14.87
C GLY A 267 7.85 -5.85 16.34
N THR A 268 8.39 -4.80 16.98
CA THR A 268 8.07 -4.36 18.34
C THR A 268 6.87 -3.40 18.41
N GLY A 269 6.33 -2.97 17.27
CA GLY A 269 5.16 -2.08 17.19
C GLY A 269 5.48 -0.59 17.09
N GLU A 270 6.75 -0.21 16.94
CA GLU A 270 7.15 1.20 16.78
C GLU A 270 6.85 1.70 15.37
N LEU A 271 6.31 2.91 15.26
CA LEU A 271 5.99 3.52 13.96
C LEU A 271 7.24 3.72 13.11
N VAL A 272 7.21 3.20 11.87
CA VAL A 272 8.28 3.33 10.87
C VAL A 272 7.93 4.38 9.82
N ALA A 273 6.73 4.30 9.25
CA ALA A 273 6.24 5.23 8.24
C ALA A 273 4.70 5.27 8.24
N ASN A 274 4.14 6.39 7.78
CA ASN A 274 2.69 6.60 7.73
C ASN A 274 2.33 7.56 6.58
N ALA A 275 1.28 7.23 5.83
CA ALA A 275 0.75 8.09 4.77
C ALA A 275 -0.03 9.30 5.36
N PRO A 276 0.36 10.54 5.05
CA PRO A 276 -0.13 11.74 5.72
C PRO A 276 -1.55 12.12 5.27
N HIS A 277 -2.56 11.50 5.85
CA HIS A 277 -3.96 11.84 5.61
C HIS A 277 -4.58 12.56 6.83
N MET A 278 -4.40 12.01 8.04
CA MET A 278 -5.01 12.56 9.27
C MET A 278 -3.99 12.64 10.42
N PRO A 279 -3.57 13.85 10.85
CA PRO A 279 -2.62 14.08 11.95
C PRO A 279 -2.87 13.29 13.24
N VAL A 280 -4.13 13.16 13.65
CA VAL A 280 -4.50 12.49 14.91
C VAL A 280 -4.23 10.97 14.90
N HIS A 281 -4.22 10.34 13.71
CA HIS A 281 -3.89 8.92 13.58
C HIS A 281 -2.39 8.64 13.80
N LEU A 282 -1.54 9.63 13.49
CA LEU A 282 -0.08 9.46 13.37
C LEU A 282 0.63 9.12 14.69
N GLY A 283 0.07 9.50 15.83
CA GLY A 283 0.65 9.20 17.15
C GLY A 283 -0.21 8.33 18.05
N SER A 284 -1.27 7.73 17.51
CA SER A 284 -2.19 6.87 18.27
C SER A 284 -2.23 5.42 17.77
N MET A 285 -1.96 5.17 16.48
CA MET A 285 -1.96 3.81 15.93
C MET A 285 -0.86 2.90 16.47
N ASP A 286 0.30 3.44 16.85
CA ASP A 286 1.38 2.66 17.50
C ASP A 286 0.91 2.04 18.82
N ARG A 287 0.17 2.79 19.65
CA ARG A 287 -0.48 2.25 20.85
C ARG A 287 -1.49 1.16 20.56
N SER A 288 -2.23 1.26 19.46
CA SER A 288 -3.13 0.18 19.02
C SER A 288 -2.36 -1.09 18.67
N VAL A 289 -1.25 -0.97 17.95
CA VAL A 289 -0.39 -2.12 17.59
C VAL A 289 0.27 -2.72 18.83
N GLU A 290 0.81 -1.89 19.73
CA GLU A 290 1.38 -2.34 21.01
C GLU A 290 0.37 -3.10 21.86
N THR A 291 -0.89 -2.64 21.93
CA THR A 291 -1.96 -3.35 22.64
C THR A 291 -2.24 -4.71 22.01
N VAL A 292 -2.35 -4.78 20.68
CA VAL A 292 -2.55 -6.06 19.97
C VAL A 292 -1.41 -7.03 20.26
N ILE A 293 -0.15 -6.56 20.24
CA ILE A 293 1.02 -7.38 20.56
C ILE A 293 0.92 -7.90 22.00
N ARG A 294 0.68 -7.01 22.96
CA ARG A 294 0.63 -7.32 24.40
C ARG A 294 -0.47 -8.32 24.72
N GLU A 295 -1.68 -8.13 24.20
CA GLU A 295 -2.83 -8.96 24.55
C GLU A 295 -2.87 -10.31 23.83
N ASN A 296 -2.10 -10.46 22.75
CA ASN A 296 -2.03 -11.70 21.96
C ASN A 296 -0.64 -12.34 22.02
N GLU A 297 0.18 -11.99 23.02
CA GLU A 297 1.54 -12.51 23.17
C GLU A 297 1.54 -14.06 23.15
N GLY A 298 2.39 -14.63 22.29
CA GLY A 298 2.47 -16.10 22.08
C GLY A 298 1.34 -16.72 21.26
N ALA A 299 0.26 -15.99 20.95
CA ALA A 299 -0.91 -16.47 20.22
C ALA A 299 -1.04 -15.94 18.78
N ILE A 300 -0.22 -14.97 18.39
CA ILE A 300 -0.20 -14.39 17.03
C ILE A 300 0.35 -15.42 16.03
N ARG A 301 -0.35 -15.62 14.90
CA ARG A 301 0.06 -16.55 13.83
C ARG A 301 0.07 -15.86 12.46
N PRO A 302 0.83 -16.38 11.47
CA PRO A 302 0.74 -15.90 10.10
C PRO A 302 -0.70 -15.93 9.57
N GLY A 303 -1.13 -14.84 8.95
CA GLY A 303 -2.50 -14.69 8.42
C GLY A 303 -3.56 -14.29 9.44
N ASP A 304 -3.18 -14.03 10.70
CA ASP A 304 -4.07 -13.39 11.67
C ASP A 304 -4.25 -11.90 11.33
N VAL A 305 -5.42 -11.35 11.65
CA VAL A 305 -5.68 -9.90 11.59
C VAL A 305 -6.52 -9.51 12.80
N PHE A 306 -6.18 -8.39 13.43
CA PHE A 306 -6.83 -7.90 14.65
C PHE A 306 -7.49 -6.54 14.40
N ALA A 307 -8.54 -6.24 15.15
CA ALA A 307 -9.25 -4.97 15.11
C ALA A 307 -9.49 -4.43 16.52
N LEU A 308 -9.37 -3.10 16.68
CA LEU A 308 -9.74 -2.38 17.90
C LEU A 308 -10.13 -0.94 17.62
N ASN A 309 -10.95 -0.37 18.49
CA ASN A 309 -11.26 1.06 18.55
C ASN A 309 -11.21 1.63 19.97
N ALA A 310 -10.94 0.78 20.97
CA ALA A 310 -10.90 1.15 22.38
C ALA A 310 -9.97 2.35 22.64
N PRO A 311 -10.51 3.51 23.03
CA PRO A 311 -9.72 4.74 23.14
C PRO A 311 -8.65 4.67 24.24
N TYR A 312 -8.93 3.94 25.31
CA TYR A 312 -8.00 3.71 26.41
C TYR A 312 -6.82 2.78 26.04
N ASN A 313 -6.90 2.12 24.88
CA ASN A 313 -5.96 1.11 24.41
C ASN A 313 -5.36 1.45 23.03
N GLY A 314 -5.37 2.73 22.64
CA GLY A 314 -4.75 3.25 21.41
C GLY A 314 -5.74 3.79 20.38
N GLY A 315 -7.05 3.57 20.57
CA GLY A 315 -8.08 4.23 19.78
C GLY A 315 -8.13 5.74 20.01
N THR A 316 -8.76 6.45 19.07
CA THR A 316 -9.01 7.90 19.13
C THR A 316 -10.44 8.18 19.57
N HIS A 317 -11.40 7.53 18.94
CA HIS A 317 -12.81 7.43 19.33
C HIS A 317 -13.41 6.18 18.69
N LEU A 318 -14.60 5.73 19.11
CA LEU A 318 -15.15 4.44 18.64
C LEU A 318 -15.34 4.32 17.11
N PRO A 319 -15.69 5.39 16.37
CA PRO A 319 -15.74 5.33 14.91
C PRO A 319 -14.43 4.96 14.23
N ASP A 320 -13.29 5.22 14.86
CA ASP A 320 -11.97 4.96 14.31
C ASP A 320 -11.53 3.54 14.67
N ILE A 321 -11.79 2.60 13.75
CA ILE A 321 -11.38 1.21 13.93
C ILE A 321 -10.01 1.01 13.29
N THR A 322 -9.05 0.57 14.11
CA THR A 322 -7.70 0.21 13.67
C THR A 322 -7.64 -1.28 13.41
N VAL A 323 -7.22 -1.66 12.20
CA VAL A 323 -6.98 -3.04 11.78
C VAL A 323 -5.47 -3.27 11.68
N CYS A 324 -4.97 -4.24 12.44
CA CYS A 324 -3.54 -4.54 12.57
C CYS A 324 -3.24 -5.94 12.01
N SER A 325 -2.22 -6.05 11.16
CA SER A 325 -1.79 -7.30 10.54
C SER A 325 -0.30 -7.55 10.76
N PRO A 326 0.09 -8.74 11.27
CA PRO A 326 1.48 -9.11 11.45
C PRO A 326 2.13 -9.50 10.12
N VAL A 327 3.39 -9.12 9.93
CA VAL A 327 4.19 -9.48 8.76
C VAL A 327 5.22 -10.51 9.19
N PHE A 328 5.02 -11.76 8.79
CA PHE A 328 5.96 -12.86 9.06
C PHE A 328 6.94 -13.07 7.89
N ASP A 329 8.07 -13.68 8.22
CA ASP A 329 9.00 -14.24 7.25
C ASP A 329 8.34 -15.31 6.36
N ASP A 330 9.00 -15.69 5.27
CA ASP A 330 8.46 -16.67 4.32
C ASP A 330 8.24 -18.06 4.95
N ALA A 331 8.98 -18.39 6.02
CA ALA A 331 8.80 -19.63 6.76
C ALA A 331 7.65 -19.57 7.77
N GLY A 332 7.06 -18.39 8.02
CA GLY A 332 5.96 -18.18 8.97
C GLY A 332 6.38 -18.37 10.44
N LYS A 333 7.66 -18.18 10.75
CA LYS A 333 8.26 -18.41 12.08
C LYS A 333 8.56 -17.13 12.83
N GLU A 334 9.06 -16.12 12.14
CA GLU A 334 9.52 -14.88 12.75
C GLU A 334 8.61 -13.72 12.36
N LEU A 335 8.18 -12.96 13.36
CA LEU A 335 7.44 -11.72 13.18
C LEU A 335 8.41 -10.60 12.88
N LEU A 336 8.35 -10.06 11.67
CA LEU A 336 9.32 -9.08 11.17
C LEU A 336 8.83 -7.64 11.35
N PHE A 337 7.58 -7.39 10.99
CA PHE A 337 6.95 -6.07 10.97
C PHE A 337 5.47 -6.17 11.33
N TRP A 338 4.83 -5.01 11.48
CA TRP A 338 3.38 -4.89 11.43
C TRP A 338 2.97 -3.86 10.39
N VAL A 339 1.77 -4.02 9.87
CA VAL A 339 1.08 -2.98 9.11
C VAL A 339 -0.28 -2.75 9.73
N ALA A 340 -0.73 -1.50 9.72
CA ALA A 340 -2.06 -1.18 10.20
C ALA A 340 -2.72 -0.11 9.35
N SER A 341 -4.05 -0.15 9.33
CA SER A 341 -4.91 0.87 8.76
C SER A 341 -5.96 1.26 9.77
N ARG A 342 -6.26 2.55 9.86
CA ARG A 342 -7.36 3.09 10.66
C ARG A 342 -8.33 3.78 9.73
N GLY A 343 -9.61 3.47 9.84
CA GLY A 343 -10.67 4.06 9.02
C GLY A 343 -11.80 4.57 9.90
N HIS A 344 -12.32 5.75 9.56
CA HIS A 344 -13.43 6.38 10.26
C HIS A 344 -14.76 5.85 9.74
N HIS A 345 -15.39 4.96 10.51
CA HIS A 345 -16.71 4.41 10.17
C HIS A 345 -17.82 5.43 10.43
N ALA A 346 -18.75 5.55 9.49
CA ALA A 346 -19.83 6.55 9.57
C ALA A 346 -20.80 6.33 10.76
N ASP A 347 -20.98 5.08 11.17
CA ASP A 347 -21.81 4.66 12.30
C ASP A 347 -21.23 3.36 12.88
N VAL A 348 -21.03 3.33 14.20
CA VAL A 348 -20.68 2.11 14.96
C VAL A 348 -21.70 1.87 16.08
N GLY A 349 -22.89 2.45 15.96
CA GLY A 349 -23.95 2.39 16.97
C GLY A 349 -24.04 3.64 17.83
N GLY A 350 -24.33 3.46 19.12
CA GLY A 350 -24.47 4.54 20.09
C GLY A 350 -25.91 5.07 20.22
N VAL A 351 -26.12 6.03 21.11
CA VAL A 351 -27.48 6.55 21.45
C VAL A 351 -28.09 7.46 20.38
N ALA A 352 -27.30 7.92 19.41
CA ALA A 352 -27.75 8.79 18.32
C ALA A 352 -27.21 8.29 16.97
N PRO A 353 -27.97 8.46 15.87
CA PRO A 353 -27.49 8.10 14.53
C PRO A 353 -26.34 9.01 14.08
N GLY A 354 -25.39 8.41 13.35
CA GLY A 354 -24.19 9.08 12.86
C GLY A 354 -22.95 8.67 13.66
N SER A 355 -21.87 9.40 13.43
CA SER A 355 -20.57 8.98 13.94
C SER A 355 -20.41 9.17 15.44
N MET A 356 -20.92 10.27 16.01
CA MET A 356 -20.61 10.66 17.39
C MET A 356 -21.85 11.29 18.04
N SER A 357 -22.23 10.82 19.22
CA SER A 357 -23.36 11.37 19.97
C SER A 357 -22.88 12.49 20.91
N PRO A 358 -23.36 13.75 20.76
CA PRO A 358 -22.96 14.84 21.65
C PRO A 358 -23.49 14.72 23.08
N ARG A 359 -24.34 13.71 23.34
CA ARG A 359 -24.98 13.48 24.64
C ARG A 359 -24.37 12.30 25.39
N ALA A 360 -23.36 11.62 24.83
CA ALA A 360 -22.71 10.53 25.50
C ALA A 360 -21.96 11.04 26.74
N THR A 361 -22.14 10.34 27.85
CA THR A 361 -21.48 10.58 29.13
C THR A 361 -20.59 9.40 29.54
N ILE A 362 -20.95 8.20 29.06
CA ILE A 362 -20.14 6.99 29.16
C ILE A 362 -19.84 6.40 27.77
N ILE A 363 -18.74 5.67 27.63
CA ILE A 363 -18.22 5.17 26.37
C ILE A 363 -19.20 4.26 25.63
N GLU A 364 -19.99 3.44 26.35
CA GLU A 364 -20.97 2.56 25.72
C GLU A 364 -22.06 3.34 24.98
N GLU A 365 -22.36 4.56 25.39
CA GLU A 365 -23.34 5.43 24.70
C GLU A 365 -22.85 5.92 23.34
N GLU A 366 -21.55 5.78 23.04
CA GLU A 366 -20.94 6.14 21.76
C GLU A 366 -21.01 5.01 20.74
N GLY A 367 -21.22 3.76 21.17
CA GLY A 367 -21.46 2.62 20.29
C GLY A 367 -20.69 1.36 20.65
N VAL A 368 -20.38 0.57 19.62
CA VAL A 368 -19.69 -0.71 19.75
C VAL A 368 -18.23 -0.46 20.17
N TYR A 369 -17.92 -0.84 21.40
CA TYR A 369 -16.57 -0.83 21.94
C TYR A 369 -15.83 -2.13 21.61
N ILE A 370 -14.67 -2.01 20.96
CA ILE A 370 -13.83 -3.12 20.48
C ILE A 370 -12.44 -2.95 21.09
N ASP A 371 -12.14 -3.78 22.09
CA ASP A 371 -10.86 -3.71 22.79
C ASP A 371 -9.73 -4.41 22.03
N ASN A 372 -9.98 -5.66 21.67
CA ASN A 372 -9.08 -6.48 20.86
C ASN A 372 -9.89 -7.65 20.28
N PHE A 373 -10.10 -7.61 18.97
CA PHE A 373 -10.90 -8.60 18.26
C PHE A 373 -10.09 -9.24 17.14
N LYS A 374 -9.91 -10.57 17.19
CA LYS A 374 -9.34 -11.32 16.05
C LYS A 374 -10.36 -11.36 14.90
N LEU A 375 -10.09 -10.57 13.88
CA LEU A 375 -10.91 -10.34 12.68
C LEU A 375 -10.70 -11.42 11.61
N VAL A 376 -9.46 -11.85 11.43
CA VAL A 376 -9.07 -12.98 10.58
C VAL A 376 -8.25 -13.95 11.44
N ASP A 377 -8.57 -15.24 11.38
CA ASP A 377 -7.84 -16.30 12.04
C ASP A 377 -7.15 -17.17 10.98
N GLN A 378 -5.84 -17.00 10.85
CA GLN A 378 -5.01 -17.74 9.89
C GLN A 378 -5.59 -17.78 8.46
N GLY A 379 -6.05 -16.63 7.95
CA GLY A 379 -6.65 -16.48 6.61
C GLY A 379 -8.15 -16.79 6.51
N ARG A 380 -8.82 -17.16 7.63
CA ARG A 380 -10.29 -17.29 7.70
C ARG A 380 -10.91 -16.02 8.26
N PHE A 381 -11.73 -15.33 7.46
CA PHE A 381 -12.46 -14.15 7.95
C PHE A 381 -13.58 -14.55 8.92
N ARG A 382 -13.63 -13.90 10.08
CA ARG A 382 -14.56 -14.22 11.18
C ARG A 382 -15.84 -13.39 11.10
N GLU A 383 -16.52 -13.45 9.96
CA GLU A 383 -17.66 -12.57 9.67
C GLU A 383 -18.83 -12.75 10.64
N ALA A 384 -19.17 -13.99 10.98
CA ALA A 384 -20.28 -14.28 11.90
C ALA A 384 -19.98 -13.74 13.31
N GLU A 385 -18.75 -13.90 13.78
CA GLU A 385 -18.31 -13.38 15.08
C GLU A 385 -18.29 -11.85 15.09
N LEU A 386 -17.85 -11.22 13.99
CA LEU A 386 -17.87 -9.76 13.84
C LEU A 386 -19.30 -9.21 13.81
N LEU A 387 -20.22 -9.85 13.08
CA LEU A 387 -21.63 -9.46 13.08
C LEU A 387 -22.24 -9.60 14.47
N GLY A 388 -21.90 -10.67 15.20
CA GLY A 388 -22.29 -10.85 16.60
C GLY A 388 -21.80 -9.71 17.50
N LEU A 389 -20.55 -9.27 17.32
CA LEU A 389 -19.98 -8.13 18.05
C LEU A 389 -20.73 -6.82 17.73
N LEU A 390 -20.93 -6.52 16.44
CA LEU A 390 -21.54 -5.28 15.98
C LEU A 390 -23.04 -5.17 16.33
N SER A 391 -23.76 -6.29 16.27
CA SER A 391 -25.20 -6.35 16.56
C SER A 391 -25.55 -6.68 18.02
N GLY A 392 -24.59 -7.24 18.78
CA GLY A 392 -24.80 -7.67 20.16
C GLY A 392 -24.49 -6.62 21.23
N ALA A 393 -23.88 -5.48 20.86
CA ALA A 393 -23.60 -4.40 21.79
C ALA A 393 -24.89 -3.75 22.33
N LYS A 394 -24.79 -3.09 23.51
CA LYS A 394 -25.92 -2.37 24.13
C LYS A 394 -26.55 -1.33 23.19
N TYR A 395 -25.71 -0.66 22.40
CA TYR A 395 -26.11 0.27 21.35
C TYR A 395 -25.47 -0.17 20.03
N PRO A 396 -26.11 -1.12 19.32
CA PRO A 396 -25.51 -1.82 18.19
C PRO A 396 -25.33 -0.92 16.97
N ALA A 397 -24.40 -1.31 16.09
CA ALA A 397 -24.19 -0.65 14.81
C ALA A 397 -25.46 -0.72 13.95
N ARG A 398 -25.82 0.41 13.32
CA ARG A 398 -27.06 0.51 12.53
C ARG A 398 -26.92 -0.09 11.14
N ASN A 399 -25.71 -0.11 10.59
CA ASN A 399 -25.41 -0.67 9.27
C ASN A 399 -24.19 -1.61 9.32
N PRO A 400 -24.30 -2.77 10.00
CA PRO A 400 -23.18 -3.69 10.15
C PRO A 400 -22.63 -4.20 8.82
N VAL A 401 -23.44 -4.28 7.76
CA VAL A 401 -22.98 -4.66 6.40
C VAL A 401 -21.92 -3.69 5.90
N GLN A 402 -22.13 -2.38 6.05
CA GLN A 402 -21.15 -1.37 5.69
C GLN A 402 -19.91 -1.42 6.58
N ASN A 403 -20.07 -1.64 7.89
CA ASN A 403 -18.92 -1.82 8.78
C ASN A 403 -18.05 -3.01 8.36
N VAL A 404 -18.67 -4.15 8.04
CA VAL A 404 -17.96 -5.34 7.54
C VAL A 404 -17.25 -5.05 6.22
N ALA A 405 -17.88 -4.33 5.28
CA ALA A 405 -17.28 -3.99 4.00
C ALA A 405 -16.05 -3.09 4.16
N ASP A 406 -16.14 -2.04 4.99
CA ASP A 406 -15.02 -1.14 5.26
C ASP A 406 -13.87 -1.85 6.01
N LEU A 407 -14.18 -2.76 6.94
CA LEU A 407 -13.17 -3.60 7.59
C LEU A 407 -12.46 -4.53 6.61
N LYS A 408 -13.17 -5.08 5.62
CA LYS A 408 -12.55 -5.87 4.54
C LYS A 408 -11.61 -5.01 3.67
N ALA A 409 -11.98 -3.76 3.40
CA ALA A 409 -11.12 -2.81 2.69
C ALA A 409 -9.84 -2.51 3.49
N GLN A 410 -9.94 -2.35 4.80
CA GLN A 410 -8.77 -2.20 5.69
C GLN A 410 -7.86 -3.45 5.69
N ILE A 411 -8.43 -4.65 5.68
CA ILE A 411 -7.63 -5.87 5.53
C ILE A 411 -6.91 -5.89 4.17
N ALA A 412 -7.58 -5.49 3.07
CA ALA A 412 -6.95 -5.40 1.75
C ALA A 412 -5.78 -4.41 1.71
N ALA A 413 -5.96 -3.25 2.35
CA ALA A 413 -4.92 -2.25 2.50
C ALA A 413 -3.71 -2.82 3.25
N ASN A 414 -3.94 -3.54 4.35
CA ASN A 414 -2.87 -4.21 5.10
C ASN A 414 -2.18 -5.30 4.28
N GLU A 415 -2.92 -6.14 3.55
CA GLU A 415 -2.34 -7.15 2.66
C GLU A 415 -1.43 -6.52 1.59
N LYS A 416 -1.84 -5.38 1.02
CA LYS A 416 -0.99 -4.61 0.11
C LYS A 416 0.32 -4.19 0.78
N GLY A 417 0.26 -3.71 2.02
CA GLY A 417 1.44 -3.35 2.81
C GLY A 417 2.39 -4.53 3.04
N ILE A 418 1.85 -5.70 3.40
CA ILE A 418 2.59 -6.96 3.55
C ILE A 418 3.34 -7.31 2.25
N GLN A 419 2.67 -7.22 1.10
CA GLN A 419 3.26 -7.56 -0.19
C GLN A 419 4.41 -6.63 -0.59
N GLU A 420 4.25 -5.32 -0.38
CA GLU A 420 5.31 -4.36 -0.72
C GLU A 420 6.51 -4.47 0.24
N LEU A 421 6.28 -4.72 1.53
CA LEU A 421 7.35 -5.06 2.48
C LEU A 421 8.13 -6.30 2.05
N ARG A 422 7.44 -7.37 1.65
CA ARG A 422 8.09 -8.60 1.15
C ARG A 422 8.91 -8.34 -0.10
N LYS A 423 8.42 -7.53 -1.05
CA LYS A 423 9.18 -7.14 -2.25
C LYS A 423 10.45 -6.38 -1.89
N MET A 424 10.36 -5.46 -0.92
CA MET A 424 11.51 -4.70 -0.43
C MET A 424 12.55 -5.62 0.24
N ILE A 425 12.11 -6.53 1.13
CA ILE A 425 12.97 -7.54 1.76
C ILE A 425 13.62 -8.45 0.71
N ALA A 426 12.87 -8.93 -0.28
CA ALA A 426 13.40 -9.77 -1.36
C ALA A 426 14.45 -9.03 -2.21
N THR A 427 14.37 -7.70 -2.30
CA THR A 427 15.28 -6.87 -3.09
C THR A 427 16.57 -6.54 -2.34
N PHE A 428 16.44 -6.14 -1.07
CA PHE A 428 17.56 -5.58 -0.30
C PHE A 428 18.11 -6.51 0.79
N GLY A 429 17.37 -7.55 1.20
CA GLY A 429 17.69 -8.38 2.36
C GLY A 429 17.07 -7.82 3.64
N LEU A 430 16.67 -8.72 4.54
CA LEU A 430 16.01 -8.35 5.80
C LEU A 430 16.93 -7.52 6.71
N ASP A 431 18.19 -7.93 6.83
CA ASP A 431 19.21 -7.24 7.63
C ASP A 431 19.38 -5.77 7.22
N VAL A 432 19.42 -5.51 5.92
CA VAL A 432 19.52 -4.16 5.36
C VAL A 432 18.24 -3.37 5.65
N VAL A 433 17.07 -3.95 5.37
CA VAL A 433 15.78 -3.29 5.62
C VAL A 433 15.62 -2.90 7.09
N THR A 434 15.93 -3.81 8.01
CA THR A 434 15.86 -3.57 9.46
C THR A 434 16.87 -2.51 9.90
N ALA A 435 18.08 -2.52 9.38
CA ALA A 435 19.09 -1.51 9.69
C ALA A 435 18.64 -0.10 9.23
N TYR A 436 18.17 0.03 7.99
CA TYR A 436 17.73 1.33 7.48
C TYR A 436 16.42 1.81 8.10
N MET A 437 15.53 0.92 8.55
CA MET A 437 14.42 1.29 9.41
C MET A 437 14.91 2.02 10.67
N GLY A 438 15.94 1.47 11.34
CA GLY A 438 16.58 2.10 12.49
C GLY A 438 17.19 3.47 12.13
N HIS A 439 17.98 3.53 11.05
CA HIS A 439 18.61 4.78 10.62
C HIS A 439 17.60 5.88 10.28
N VAL A 440 16.46 5.52 9.67
CA VAL A 440 15.37 6.47 9.38
C VAL A 440 14.74 7.02 10.65
N GLN A 441 14.56 6.20 11.69
CA GLN A 441 14.08 6.66 12.99
C GLN A 441 15.11 7.51 13.72
N ASP A 442 16.40 7.12 13.69
CA ASP A 442 17.49 7.87 14.32
C ASP A 442 17.67 9.25 13.68
N ASN A 443 17.52 9.36 12.35
CA ASN A 443 17.55 10.64 11.64
C ASN A 443 16.38 11.54 12.06
N ALA A 444 15.17 10.98 12.22
CA ALA A 444 14.01 11.73 12.69
C ALA A 444 14.20 12.24 14.14
N GLU A 445 14.76 11.41 15.02
CA GLU A 445 15.15 11.81 16.37
C GLU A 445 16.14 12.98 16.35
N GLU A 446 17.25 12.85 15.61
CA GLU A 446 18.26 13.92 15.55
C GLU A 446 17.69 15.22 14.97
N SER A 447 16.76 15.12 14.03
CA SER A 447 16.11 16.28 13.43
C SER A 447 15.24 17.03 14.44
N VAL A 448 14.51 16.32 15.31
CA VAL A 448 13.79 16.94 16.43
C VAL A 448 14.77 17.52 17.45
N ARG A 449 15.87 16.83 17.78
CA ARG A 449 16.89 17.36 18.70
C ARG A 449 17.47 18.70 18.24
N ARG A 450 17.65 18.91 16.93
CA ARG A 450 18.07 20.21 16.36
C ARG A 450 17.05 21.33 16.60
N VAL A 451 15.75 21.01 16.61
CA VAL A 451 14.70 21.97 16.98
C VAL A 451 14.81 22.31 18.47
N LEU A 452 15.03 21.31 19.31
CA LEU A 452 15.19 21.50 20.77
C LEU A 452 16.36 22.41 21.12
N ASP A 453 17.44 22.42 20.34
CA ASP A 453 18.57 23.34 20.54
C ASP A 453 18.16 24.82 20.45
N ARG A 454 17.06 25.13 19.76
CA ARG A 454 16.54 26.49 19.55
C ARG A 454 15.30 26.83 20.38
N LEU A 455 14.60 25.81 20.91
CA LEU A 455 13.37 25.98 21.68
C LEU A 455 13.64 26.46 23.11
N ASN A 456 12.87 27.41 23.64
CA ASN A 456 13.00 27.86 25.03
C ASN A 456 11.85 27.31 25.87
N ASP A 457 12.05 27.29 27.19
CA ASP A 457 10.98 27.00 28.14
C ASP A 457 9.80 27.94 27.91
N CYS A 458 8.59 27.37 27.90
CA CYS A 458 7.37 28.15 27.73
C CYS A 458 6.18 27.47 28.43
N GLU A 459 5.14 28.25 28.70
CA GLU A 459 3.89 27.75 29.21
C GLU A 459 2.71 28.51 28.60
N TYR A 460 1.59 27.83 28.43
CA TYR A 460 0.37 28.43 27.92
C TYR A 460 -0.87 27.75 28.51
N SER A 461 -1.93 28.53 28.71
CA SER A 461 -3.25 28.05 29.13
C SER A 461 -4.28 28.52 28.11
N TYR A 462 -5.04 27.58 27.57
CA TYR A 462 -6.10 27.84 26.60
C TYR A 462 -7.46 27.46 27.20
N GLU A 463 -8.35 28.43 27.34
CA GLU A 463 -9.73 28.22 27.77
C GLU A 463 -10.60 27.90 26.55
N MET A 464 -11.34 26.79 26.61
CA MET A 464 -12.26 26.36 25.57
C MET A 464 -13.66 26.96 25.80
N ASP A 465 -14.50 26.95 24.77
CA ASP A 465 -15.86 27.52 24.80
C ASP A 465 -16.75 27.00 25.95
N GLN A 466 -16.47 25.79 26.46
CA GLN A 466 -17.21 25.17 27.56
C GLN A 466 -16.62 25.46 28.95
N GLY A 467 -15.61 26.34 29.04
CA GLY A 467 -14.94 26.73 30.29
C GLY A 467 -13.86 25.75 30.79
N THR A 468 -13.59 24.66 30.07
CA THR A 468 -12.45 23.78 30.35
C THR A 468 -11.15 24.43 29.89
N VAL A 469 -10.05 24.13 30.58
CA VAL A 469 -8.73 24.72 30.28
C VAL A 469 -7.74 23.61 29.96
N ILE A 470 -7.06 23.73 28.82
CA ILE A 470 -5.88 22.95 28.49
C ILE A 470 -4.65 23.76 28.89
N LYS A 471 -3.78 23.19 29.71
CA LYS A 471 -2.50 23.80 30.08
C LYS A 471 -1.38 22.97 29.51
N VAL A 472 -0.36 23.64 28.99
CA VAL A 472 0.86 23.00 28.53
C VAL A 472 2.05 23.80 29.01
N LYS A 473 3.04 23.11 29.56
CA LYS A 473 4.36 23.65 29.89
C LYS A 473 5.41 22.83 29.17
N ILE A 474 6.28 23.50 28.42
CA ILE A 474 7.43 22.88 27.77
C ILE A 474 8.68 23.30 28.53
N THR A 475 9.47 22.32 28.97
CA THR A 475 10.78 22.53 29.61
C THR A 475 11.86 21.83 28.78
N VAL A 476 12.94 22.52 28.45
CA VAL A 476 13.97 22.02 27.52
C VAL A 476 15.30 21.83 28.25
N ASP A 477 15.79 20.60 28.31
CA ASP A 477 17.16 20.30 28.71
C ASP A 477 18.07 20.38 27.47
N LYS A 478 18.79 21.49 27.35
CA LYS A 478 19.75 21.74 26.25
C LYS A 478 20.94 20.81 26.26
N THR A 479 21.34 20.28 27.43
CA THR A 479 22.49 19.40 27.56
C THR A 479 22.13 17.99 27.11
N ALA A 480 20.98 17.47 27.57
CA ALA A 480 20.47 16.17 27.15
C ALA A 480 19.78 16.21 25.77
N ARG A 481 19.53 17.42 25.23
CA ARG A 481 18.73 17.69 24.02
C ARG A 481 17.37 16.98 24.10
N ARG A 482 16.68 17.14 25.23
CA ARG A 482 15.35 16.58 25.52
C ARG A 482 14.38 17.69 25.91
N ALA A 483 13.08 17.46 25.70
CA ALA A 483 12.04 18.35 26.17
C ALA A 483 10.94 17.58 26.91
N THR A 484 10.46 18.16 28.01
CA THR A 484 9.27 17.68 28.72
C THR A 484 8.08 18.54 28.31
N VAL A 485 7.04 17.92 27.78
CA VAL A 485 5.74 18.54 27.49
C VAL A 485 4.76 18.10 28.57
N ASP A 486 4.47 19.00 29.50
CA ASP A 486 3.68 18.72 30.69
C ASP A 486 2.29 19.37 30.61
N PHE A 487 1.26 18.53 30.63
CA PHE A 487 -0.14 18.95 30.62
C PHE A 487 -0.76 19.08 32.03
N THR A 488 0.05 19.02 33.08
CA THR A 488 -0.38 19.17 34.47
C THR A 488 -1.13 20.49 34.69
N GLY A 489 -2.29 20.38 35.34
CA GLY A 489 -3.19 21.51 35.58
C GLY A 489 -4.23 21.75 34.48
N SER A 490 -4.24 20.95 33.41
CA SER A 490 -5.40 20.83 32.52
C SER A 490 -6.63 20.36 33.29
N SER A 491 -7.83 20.74 32.83
CA SER A 491 -9.09 20.42 33.48
C SER A 491 -9.26 18.91 33.72
N PRO A 492 -9.95 18.52 34.81
CA PRO A 492 -10.27 17.11 35.06
C PRO A 492 -11.15 16.55 33.93
N GLN A 493 -11.26 15.23 33.86
CA GLN A 493 -12.20 14.55 32.98
C GLN A 493 -13.62 15.12 33.14
N GLN A 494 -14.29 15.32 32.01
CA GLN A 494 -15.64 15.87 31.93
C GLN A 494 -16.69 14.77 32.01
N GLN A 495 -17.90 15.12 32.47
CA GLN A 495 -19.10 14.26 32.44
C GLN A 495 -19.81 14.31 31.08
N THR A 496 -19.07 14.62 30.02
CA THR A 496 -19.52 14.71 28.63
C THR A 496 -18.53 13.95 27.75
N ASN A 497 -18.78 13.87 26.45
CA ASN A 497 -17.85 13.29 25.49
C ASN A 497 -16.69 14.22 25.09
N PHE A 498 -16.57 15.41 25.69
CA PHE A 498 -15.45 16.34 25.47
C PHE A 498 -14.19 15.94 26.27
N ASN A 499 -13.81 14.68 26.14
CA ASN A 499 -12.54 14.15 26.61
C ASN A 499 -11.74 13.62 25.42
N ALA A 500 -10.42 13.82 25.45
CA ALA A 500 -9.46 13.30 24.48
C ALA A 500 -8.63 12.19 25.14
N PRO A 501 -8.57 10.98 24.59
CA PRO A 501 -7.74 9.91 25.14
C PRO A 501 -6.25 10.26 24.98
N ALA A 502 -5.40 9.77 25.89
CA ALA A 502 -3.97 10.08 25.89
C ALA A 502 -3.24 9.85 24.54
N PRO A 503 -3.59 8.83 23.72
CA PRO A 503 -3.05 8.68 22.37
C PRO A 503 -3.28 9.90 21.45
N VAL A 504 -4.42 10.59 21.57
CA VAL A 504 -4.73 11.82 20.82
C VAL A 504 -3.80 12.94 21.26
N THR A 505 -3.62 13.15 22.56
CA THR A 505 -2.70 14.17 23.09
C THR A 505 -1.27 13.93 22.62
N ARG A 506 -0.83 12.66 22.63
CA ARG A 506 0.48 12.27 22.10
C ARG A 506 0.61 12.56 20.59
N ALA A 507 -0.42 12.27 19.80
CA ALA A 507 -0.43 12.58 18.37
C ALA A 507 -0.35 14.09 18.09
N ALA A 508 -1.05 14.90 18.88
CA ALA A 508 -0.97 16.36 18.78
C ALA A 508 0.46 16.87 19.08
N VAL A 509 1.11 16.34 20.13
CA VAL A 509 2.51 16.68 20.44
C VAL A 509 3.45 16.28 19.29
N LEU A 510 3.32 15.05 18.78
CA LEU A 510 4.10 14.58 17.63
C LEU A 510 3.96 15.51 16.43
N TYR A 511 2.72 15.86 16.07
CA TYR A 511 2.43 16.75 14.96
C TYR A 511 3.08 18.13 15.14
N VAL A 512 2.95 18.74 16.33
CA VAL A 512 3.56 20.04 16.63
C VAL A 512 5.08 20.01 16.51
N PHE A 513 5.76 18.99 17.05
CA PHE A 513 7.21 18.88 16.89
C PHE A 513 7.61 18.60 15.44
N ARG A 514 6.82 17.80 14.70
CA ARG A 514 7.10 17.53 13.29
C ARG A 514 7.00 18.79 12.44
N VAL A 515 6.01 19.67 12.65
CA VAL A 515 5.87 20.92 11.88
C VAL A 515 6.95 21.95 12.23
N MET A 516 7.56 21.87 13.42
CA MET A 516 8.72 22.71 13.78
C MET A 516 10.02 22.24 13.10
N VAL A 517 10.09 20.98 12.65
CA VAL A 517 11.20 20.50 11.84
C VAL A 517 11.01 21.02 10.41
N GLU A 518 11.74 22.08 10.06
CA GLU A 518 11.79 22.70 8.73
C GLU A 518 12.59 21.84 7.72
N ASP A 519 12.29 20.54 7.66
CA ASP A 519 12.95 19.55 6.81
C ASP A 519 11.97 18.45 6.38
N GLU A 520 12.27 17.75 5.28
CA GLU A 520 11.44 16.68 4.71
C GLU A 520 11.71 15.32 5.39
N ILE A 521 11.56 15.26 6.71
CA ILE A 521 11.66 13.99 7.45
C ILE A 521 10.32 13.22 7.48
N PRO A 522 10.33 11.88 7.48
CA PRO A 522 9.10 11.12 7.69
C PRO A 522 8.58 11.31 9.12
N MET A 523 7.27 11.14 9.30
CA MET A 523 6.68 11.08 10.63
C MET A 523 6.72 9.65 11.15
N ASN A 524 7.61 9.41 12.12
CA ASN A 524 7.85 8.10 12.71
C ASN A 524 8.10 8.19 14.23
N ALA A 525 8.31 7.05 14.89
CA ALA A 525 8.52 6.98 16.33
C ALA A 525 9.77 7.74 16.82
N GLY A 526 10.77 7.94 15.96
CA GLY A 526 12.01 8.67 16.25
C GLY A 526 11.74 10.11 16.69
N CYS A 527 10.73 10.77 16.12
CA CYS A 527 10.36 12.15 16.45
C CYS A 527 10.01 12.35 17.94
N LEU A 528 9.53 11.32 18.63
CA LEU A 528 9.12 11.40 20.03
C LEU A 528 10.17 10.88 21.01
N ARG A 529 11.24 10.21 20.56
CA ARG A 529 12.30 9.71 21.45
C ARG A 529 12.95 10.80 22.34
N PRO A 530 13.14 12.06 21.89
CA PRO A 530 13.68 13.11 22.75
C PRO A 530 12.60 13.89 23.53
N ILE A 531 11.33 13.48 23.45
CA ILE A 531 10.19 14.20 24.03
C ILE A 531 9.54 13.36 25.14
N ASP A 532 9.58 13.87 26.37
CA ASP A 532 8.89 13.30 27.52
C ASP A 532 7.50 13.95 27.63
N ILE A 533 6.43 13.16 27.51
CA ILE A 533 5.04 13.67 27.56
C ILE A 533 4.42 13.30 28.90
N VAL A 534 3.99 14.30 29.66
CA VAL A 534 3.30 14.12 30.94
C VAL A 534 1.83 14.51 30.77
N VAL A 535 0.94 13.52 30.85
CA VAL A 535 -0.51 13.74 30.84
C VAL A 535 -1.09 13.17 32.14
N PRO A 536 -1.66 13.99 33.04
CA PRO A 536 -2.24 13.49 34.28
C PRO A 536 -3.42 12.56 34.01
N GLN A 537 -3.39 11.35 34.58
CA GLN A 537 -4.51 10.42 34.53
C GLN A 537 -5.76 11.03 35.18
N GLY A 538 -6.93 10.84 34.54
CA GLY A 538 -8.18 11.43 35.00
C GLY A 538 -8.36 12.91 34.65
N SER A 539 -7.43 13.49 33.86
CA SER A 539 -7.67 14.76 33.17
C SER A 539 -8.52 14.55 31.92
N MET A 540 -9.05 15.63 31.34
CA MET A 540 -9.76 15.57 30.07
C MET A 540 -8.89 15.11 28.90
N LEU A 541 -7.56 15.07 29.06
CA LEU A 541 -6.57 14.61 28.07
C LEU A 541 -6.06 13.18 28.33
N SER A 542 -6.49 12.57 29.43
CA SER A 542 -6.25 11.15 29.75
C SER A 542 -7.41 10.62 30.60
N PRO A 543 -8.64 10.61 30.05
CA PRO A 543 -9.83 10.13 30.73
C PRO A 543 -9.68 8.65 31.11
N VAL A 544 -10.38 8.25 32.17
CA VAL A 544 -10.44 6.86 32.64
C VAL A 544 -11.79 6.25 32.27
N TYR A 545 -11.80 4.95 32.00
CA TYR A 545 -13.04 4.20 31.79
C TYR A 545 -14.02 4.41 32.97
N PRO A 546 -15.33 4.65 32.73
CA PRO A 546 -16.04 4.54 31.44
C PRO A 546 -16.31 5.87 30.72
N ALA A 547 -15.46 6.89 30.83
CA ALA A 547 -15.74 8.21 30.23
C ALA A 547 -16.03 8.17 28.72
N ALA A 548 -17.06 8.88 28.26
CA ALA A 548 -17.22 9.17 26.84
C ALA A 548 -16.02 9.98 26.27
N VAL A 549 -15.63 9.72 25.02
CA VAL A 549 -14.48 10.32 24.34
C VAL A 549 -14.77 10.59 22.86
N VAL A 550 -14.85 11.87 22.50
CA VAL A 550 -15.05 12.35 21.12
C VAL A 550 -14.08 13.47 20.76
N ALA A 551 -13.61 14.23 21.76
CA ALA A 551 -12.72 15.35 21.48
C ALA A 551 -11.35 14.84 21.02
N GLY A 552 -10.93 15.23 19.82
CA GLY A 552 -9.59 14.92 19.31
C GLY A 552 -9.28 15.58 17.99
#